data_AF-A0A6P4ZVD8-F1
#
_entry.id   AF-A0A6P4ZVD8-F1
#
_cell.length_a   1.000
_cell.length_b   1.000
_cell.length_c   1.000
_cell.angle_alpha   90.00
_cell.angle_beta   90.00
_cell.angle_gamma   90.00
#
_symmetry.space_group_name_H-M   'P 1'
#
loop_
_entity.id
_entity.type
_entity.pdbx_description
1 polymer ?
#
loop_
_entity_poly.entity_id
_entity_poly.type
_entity_poly.pdbx_seq_one_letter_code
_entity_poly.pdbx_strand_id
1 'polypeptide(L)'
;MAKLQVNNRRQYMTVPPEVSSRRVTEKQLNTLAGKFGSEWENLAIHLDLTKADVDRYKADNPYNARSQIFSMLMGWRARKGSGATVGALVRNLEDFGVALDTFEFLIQKS
;
A
#
# COMPACT_ATOMS: atom_id res chain seq x y z
N MET A 1 15.56 -29.09 29.06
CA MET A 1 15.02 -27.71 29.08
C MET A 1 14.68 -27.30 27.66
N ALA A 2 13.40 -27.14 27.35
CA ALA A 2 12.92 -26.81 26.01
C ALA A 2 13.12 -25.32 25.72
N LYS A 3 13.82 -24.98 24.64
CA LYS A 3 13.91 -23.60 24.14
C LYS A 3 12.80 -23.37 23.13
N LEU A 4 11.86 -22.53 23.55
CA LEU A 4 10.78 -21.86 22.83
C LEU A 4 11.03 -21.71 21.32
N GLN A 5 10.17 -22.34 20.51
CA GLN A 5 9.94 -21.93 19.12
C GLN A 5 9.31 -20.54 19.14
N VAL A 6 10.05 -19.52 18.70
CA VAL A 6 9.49 -18.21 18.34
C VAL A 6 8.69 -18.40 17.05
N ASN A 7 7.46 -18.88 17.18
CA ASN A 7 6.54 -19.04 16.07
C ASN A 7 5.90 -17.68 15.76
N ASN A 8 6.68 -16.75 15.21
CA ASN A 8 6.17 -15.45 14.75
C ASN A 8 5.53 -15.61 13.37
N ARG A 9 4.43 -16.38 13.30
CA ARG A 9 3.59 -16.41 12.10
C ARG A 9 2.82 -15.10 12.08
N ARG A 10 3.34 -14.08 11.41
CA ARG A 10 2.50 -12.95 10.94
C ARG A 10 1.35 -13.59 10.16
N GLN A 11 0.15 -13.59 10.74
CA GLN A 11 -1.03 -14.06 10.03
C GLN A 11 -1.42 -12.95 9.07
N TYR A 12 -0.87 -13.02 7.85
CA TYR A 12 -1.35 -12.20 6.74
C TYR A 12 -2.83 -12.50 6.54
N MET A 13 -3.61 -11.47 6.25
CA MET A 13 -5.00 -11.66 5.91
C MET A 13 -5.10 -12.56 4.67
N THR A 14 -6.03 -13.51 4.72
CA THR A 14 -6.27 -14.41 3.59
C THR A 14 -7.08 -13.64 2.53
N VAL A 15 -6.40 -13.11 1.52
CA VAL A 15 -7.04 -12.50 0.35
C VAL A 15 -7.40 -13.60 -0.66
N PRO A 16 -8.68 -13.75 -1.07
CA PRO A 16 -9.07 -14.74 -2.07
C PRO A 16 -8.24 -14.62 -3.36
N PRO A 17 -7.81 -15.72 -4.00
CA PRO A 17 -6.93 -15.68 -5.18
C PRO A 17 -7.45 -14.81 -6.33
N GLU A 18 -8.76 -14.83 -6.57
CA GLU A 18 -9.43 -14.04 -7.60
C GLU A 18 -9.35 -12.53 -7.32
N VAL A 19 -9.37 -12.14 -6.05
CA VAL A 19 -9.19 -10.75 -5.63
C VAL A 19 -7.72 -10.38 -5.62
N SER A 20 -6.86 -11.26 -5.12
CA SER A 20 -5.41 -11.07 -4.97
C SER A 20 -4.70 -10.79 -6.29
N SER A 21 -5.14 -11.43 -7.38
CA SER A 21 -4.58 -11.29 -8.73
C SER A 21 -5.11 -10.07 -9.51
N ARG A 22 -6.23 -9.47 -9.06
CA ARG A 22 -6.81 -8.29 -9.70
C ARG A 22 -5.85 -7.11 -9.61
N ARG A 23 -5.65 -6.39 -10.72
CA ARG A 23 -4.89 -5.13 -10.71
C ARG A 23 -5.62 -4.07 -9.87
N VAL A 24 -4.87 -3.30 -9.09
CA VAL A 24 -5.45 -2.15 -8.38
C VAL A 24 -5.97 -1.11 -9.37
N THR A 25 -7.12 -0.54 -9.05
CA THR A 25 -7.75 0.52 -9.86
C THR A 25 -7.40 1.91 -9.32
N GLU A 26 -7.50 2.94 -10.16
CA GLU A 26 -7.27 4.32 -9.74
C GLU A 26 -8.28 4.77 -8.68
N LYS A 27 -9.54 4.34 -8.80
CA LYS A 27 -10.56 4.58 -7.78
C LYS A 27 -10.13 4.02 -6.43
N GLN A 28 -9.61 2.79 -6.39
CA GLN A 28 -9.12 2.18 -5.15
C GLN A 28 -7.92 2.93 -4.58
N LEU A 29 -6.96 3.32 -5.42
CA LEU A 29 -5.79 4.07 -4.98
C LEU A 29 -6.16 5.47 -4.47
N ASN A 30 -7.11 6.15 -5.11
CA ASN A 30 -7.61 7.44 -4.64
C ASN A 30 -8.38 7.30 -3.32
N THR A 31 -9.20 6.26 -3.16
CA THR A 31 -9.86 5.97 -1.88
C THR A 31 -8.82 5.72 -0.79
N LEU A 32 -7.78 4.93 -1.08
CA LEU A 32 -6.70 4.63 -0.15
C LEU A 32 -5.94 5.91 0.25
N ALA A 33 -5.62 6.77 -0.71
CA ALA A 33 -4.94 8.04 -0.46
C ALA A 33 -5.68 8.96 0.51
N GLY A 34 -7.02 8.85 0.56
CA GLY A 34 -7.84 9.60 1.50
C GLY A 34 -7.80 9.10 2.95
N LYS A 35 -7.17 7.96 3.21
CA LYS A 35 -7.10 7.32 4.53
C LYS A 35 -5.70 7.40 5.16
N PHE A 36 -4.71 7.92 4.45
CA PHE A 36 -3.34 8.07 4.94
C PHE A 36 -3.08 9.50 5.43
N GLY A 37 -2.31 9.60 6.52
CA GLY A 37 -1.80 10.82 7.11
C GLY A 37 -0.32 11.04 6.79
N SER A 38 0.44 11.56 7.74
CA SER A 38 1.88 11.92 7.59
C SER A 38 2.81 10.73 7.37
N GLU A 39 2.38 9.50 7.66
CA GLU A 39 3.17 8.28 7.54
C GLU A 39 3.41 7.83 6.08
N TRP A 40 2.75 8.45 5.11
CA TRP A 40 2.81 8.05 3.71
C TRP A 40 4.20 8.10 3.09
N GLU A 41 5.08 8.99 3.59
CA GLU A 41 6.45 9.11 3.10
C GLU A 41 7.26 7.84 3.42
N ASN A 42 7.11 7.32 4.64
CA ASN A 42 7.74 6.07 5.05
C ASN A 42 7.14 4.88 4.29
N LEU A 43 5.82 4.92 4.03
CA LEU A 43 5.18 3.92 3.17
C LEU A 43 5.76 3.96 1.74
N ALA A 44 6.02 5.14 1.18
CA ALA A 44 6.62 5.28 -0.15
C ALA A 44 7.98 4.57 -0.21
N ILE A 45 8.82 4.78 0.80
CA ILE A 45 10.12 4.10 0.91
C ILE A 45 9.94 2.58 1.04
N HIS A 46 8.98 2.12 1.85
CA HIS A 46 8.64 0.70 1.97
C HIS A 46 8.17 0.08 0.64
N LEU A 47 7.53 0.88 -0.22
CA LEU A 47 7.06 0.49 -1.55
C LEU A 47 8.16 0.57 -2.64
N ASP A 48 9.43 0.65 -2.25
CA ASP A 48 10.61 0.77 -3.13
C ASP A 48 10.66 2.09 -3.93
N LEU A 49 9.98 3.15 -3.47
CA LEU A 49 10.13 4.49 -4.05
C LEU A 49 11.31 5.20 -3.39
N THR A 50 11.95 6.09 -4.15
CA THR A 50 13.12 6.82 -3.67
C THR A 50 12.73 8.10 -2.96
N LYS A 51 13.64 8.67 -2.17
CA LYS A 51 13.44 10.01 -1.59
C LYS A 51 13.20 11.08 -2.66
N ALA A 52 13.89 10.98 -3.80
CA ALA A 52 13.66 11.88 -4.93
C ALA A 52 12.24 11.75 -5.51
N ASP A 53 11.65 10.55 -5.52
CA ASP A 53 10.23 10.38 -5.89
C ASP A 53 9.32 11.08 -4.89
N VAL A 54 9.56 10.91 -3.58
CA VAL A 54 8.77 11.55 -2.51
C VAL A 54 8.84 13.08 -2.61
N ASP A 55 10.03 13.63 -2.75
CA ASP A 55 10.25 15.07 -2.90
C ASP A 55 9.54 15.62 -4.15
N ARG A 56 9.57 14.87 -5.27
CA ARG A 56 8.81 15.22 -6.47
C ARG A 56 7.30 15.22 -6.21
N TYR A 57 6.74 14.18 -5.58
CA TYR A 57 5.28 14.11 -5.34
C TYR A 57 4.80 15.25 -4.44
N LYS A 58 5.63 15.69 -3.47
CA LYS A 58 5.40 16.88 -2.66
C LYS A 58 5.43 18.16 -3.50
N ALA A 59 6.47 18.34 -4.31
CA ALA A 59 6.66 19.52 -5.15
C ALA A 59 5.53 19.68 -6.19
N ASP A 60 5.04 18.59 -6.75
CA ASP A 60 3.95 18.59 -7.73
C ASP A 60 2.58 18.93 -7.09
N ASN A 61 2.44 18.73 -5.77
CA ASN A 61 1.17 18.90 -5.05
C ASN A 61 1.38 19.59 -3.67
N PRO A 62 1.94 20.81 -3.60
CA PRO A 62 2.51 21.37 -2.37
C PRO A 62 1.50 21.58 -1.23
N TYR A 63 0.22 21.73 -1.54
CA TYR A 63 -0.84 22.03 -0.56
C TYR A 63 -1.89 20.92 -0.43
N ASN A 64 -1.70 19.77 -1.09
CA ASN A 64 -2.69 18.70 -1.12
C ASN A 64 -2.04 17.35 -0.80
N ALA A 65 -1.99 17.01 0.49
CA ALA A 65 -1.45 15.75 0.97
C ALA A 65 -2.10 14.53 0.30
N ARG A 66 -3.42 14.56 0.09
CA ARG A 66 -4.13 13.47 -0.61
C ARG A 66 -3.60 13.29 -2.04
N SER A 67 -3.40 14.38 -2.79
CA SER A 67 -2.84 14.31 -4.14
C SER A 67 -1.37 13.85 -4.15
N GLN A 68 -0.58 14.21 -3.14
CA GLN A 68 0.78 13.68 -2.96
C GLN A 68 0.74 12.16 -2.79
N ILE A 69 -0.10 11.66 -1.88
CA ILE A 69 -0.26 10.23 -1.58
C ILE A 69 -0.80 9.48 -2.80
N PHE A 70 -1.79 10.04 -3.50
CA PHE A 70 -2.33 9.43 -4.71
C PHE A 70 -1.27 9.33 -5.81
N SER A 71 -0.48 10.38 -6.01
CA SER A 71 0.62 10.40 -6.99
C SER A 71 1.70 9.36 -6.64
N MET A 72 2.02 9.20 -5.35
CA MET A 72 2.91 8.16 -4.83
C MET A 72 2.39 6.75 -5.14
N LEU A 73 1.12 6.48 -4.85
CA LEU A 73 0.49 5.18 -5.12
C LEU A 73 0.41 4.88 -6.63
N MET A 74 0.18 5.90 -7.45
CA MET A 74 0.25 5.78 -8.91
C MET A 74 1.67 5.49 -9.39
N GLY A 75 2.68 6.10 -8.76
CA GLY A 75 4.09 5.81 -9.00
C GLY A 75 4.46 4.36 -8.70
N TRP A 76 4.02 3.83 -7.54
CA TRP A 76 4.18 2.41 -7.20
C TRP A 76 3.50 1.50 -8.24
N ARG A 77 2.25 1.79 -8.62
CA ARG A 77 1.49 1.03 -9.62
C ARG A 77 2.20 1.00 -10.96
N ALA A 78 2.73 2.13 -11.40
CA ALA A 78 3.47 2.25 -12.66
C ALA A 78 4.75 1.39 -12.64
N ARG A 79 5.54 1.43 -11.55
CA ARG A 79 6.76 0.64 -11.40
C ARG A 79 6.51 -0.87 -11.33
N LYS A 80 5.47 -1.31 -10.60
CA LYS A 80 5.12 -2.73 -10.51
C LYS A 80 4.45 -3.27 -11.78
N GLY A 81 3.93 -2.41 -12.66
CA GLY A 81 3.36 -2.80 -13.96
C GLY A 81 2.16 -3.76 -13.83
N SER A 82 2.28 -4.94 -14.43
CA SER A 82 1.27 -6.01 -14.31
C SER A 82 1.19 -6.60 -12.90
N GLY A 83 2.28 -6.50 -12.11
CA GLY A 83 2.36 -6.97 -10.73
C GLY A 83 1.72 -6.03 -9.69
N ALA A 84 1.16 -4.88 -10.11
CA ALA A 84 0.43 -3.97 -9.25
C ALA A 84 -0.97 -4.52 -8.90
N THR A 85 -1.01 -5.65 -8.20
CA THR A 85 -2.25 -6.34 -7.82
C THR A 85 -2.73 -5.97 -6.42
N VAL A 86 -4.00 -6.24 -6.12
CA VAL A 86 -4.57 -6.05 -4.78
C VAL A 86 -3.77 -6.84 -3.74
N GLY A 87 -3.44 -8.09 -4.01
CA GLY A 87 -2.66 -8.91 -3.07
C GLY A 87 -1.24 -8.35 -2.84
N ALA A 88 -0.60 -7.80 -3.87
CA ALA A 88 0.70 -7.16 -3.70
C ALA A 88 0.61 -5.89 -2.84
N LEU A 89 -0.41 -5.06 -3.04
CA LEU A 89 -0.61 -3.87 -2.22
C LEU A 89 -0.94 -4.24 -0.78
N VAL A 90 -1.90 -5.14 -0.55
CA VAL A 90 -2.32 -5.59 0.79
C VAL A 90 -1.13 -6.12 1.58
N ARG A 91 -0.28 -6.98 0.98
CA ARG A 91 0.93 -7.48 1.68
C ARG A 91 1.87 -6.36 2.11
N ASN A 92 2.15 -5.38 1.23
CA ASN A 92 3.00 -4.24 1.60
C ASN A 92 2.36 -3.39 2.72
N LEU A 93 1.04 -3.20 2.69
CA LEU A 93 0.33 -2.45 3.74
C LEU A 93 0.37 -3.20 5.09
N GLU A 94 0.17 -4.52 5.08
CA GLU A 94 0.29 -5.36 6.27
C GLU A 94 1.73 -5.40 6.80
N ASP A 95 2.73 -5.54 5.92
CA ASP A 95 4.14 -5.56 6.31
C ASP A 95 4.62 -4.22 6.89
N PHE A 96 4.06 -3.11 6.40
CA PHE A 96 4.27 -1.77 6.96
C PHE A 96 3.52 -1.54 8.28
N GLY A 97 2.50 -2.37 8.59
CA GLY A 97 1.72 -2.26 9.82
C GLY A 97 0.52 -1.33 9.72
N VAL A 98 -0.04 -1.13 8.52
CA VAL A 98 -1.28 -0.37 8.33
C VAL A 98 -2.45 -1.14 8.93
N ALA A 99 -3.36 -0.44 9.60
CA ALA A 99 -4.56 -1.04 10.17
C ALA A 99 -5.53 -1.54 9.08
N LEU A 100 -6.19 -2.67 9.34
CA LEU A 100 -7.03 -3.36 8.34
C LEU A 100 -8.19 -2.48 7.81
N ASP A 101 -8.83 -1.71 8.68
CA ASP A 101 -9.91 -0.76 8.35
C ASP A 101 -9.52 0.29 7.29
N THR A 102 -8.22 0.52 7.14
CA THR A 102 -7.65 1.45 6.17
C THR A 102 -7.73 0.88 4.75
N PHE A 103 -7.64 -0.44 4.58
CA PHE A 103 -7.55 -1.05 3.24
C PHE A 103 -8.48 -2.25 2.99
N GLU A 104 -9.35 -2.62 3.94
CA GLU A 104 -10.32 -3.72 3.77
C GLU A 104 -11.22 -3.57 2.53
N PHE A 105 -11.49 -2.33 2.10
CA PHE A 105 -12.29 -2.10 0.88
C PHE A 105 -11.59 -2.59 -0.40
N LEU A 106 -10.26 -2.80 -0.38
CA LEU A 106 -9.53 -3.36 -1.52
C LEU A 106 -9.92 -4.81 -1.80
N ILE A 107 -10.28 -5.55 -0.74
CA ILE A 107 -10.59 -6.98 -0.81
C ILE A 107 -12.07 -7.26 -1.05
N GLN A 108 -12.94 -6.27 -0.87
CA GLN A 108 -14.37 -6.40 -1.15
C GLN A 108 -14.62 -6.41 -2.67
N LYS A 109 -15.55 -7.27 -3.11
CA LYS A 109 -16.07 -7.22 -4.48
C LYS A 109 -16.86 -5.92 -4.64
N SER A 110 -16.49 -5.13 -5.65
CA SER A 110 -17.22 -3.92 -6.06
C SER A 110 -18.48 -4.27 -6.82
#